data_AF-A0A9P8UQC2-F1
#
_entry.id   AF-A0A9P8UQC2-F1
#
_cell.length_a   1.000
_cell.length_b   1.000
_cell.length_c   1.000
_cell.angle_alpha   90.00
_cell.angle_beta   90.00
_cell.angle_gamma   90.00
#
_symmetry.space_group_name_H-M   'P 1'
#
loop_
_entity.id
_entity.type
_entity.pdbx_description
1 polymer ?
#
loop_
_entity_poly.entity_id
_entity_poly.type
_entity_poly.pdbx_seq_one_letter_code
_entity_poly.pdbx_strand_id
1 'polypeptide(L)'
;MDNPPPIPPRPPGYELRTPANPRLPPRLSPQQQGRPQQNQQPPRNQRPAQAQPSQWSTLYYPDGSPTPLFDQLMAAIFPHLDPQGTGYIRPEVLSIFLTLNQFQPDEDLWKSNLKGNIMFTPEDIADAELKAACEAWPFDHKVVVRNPGRTPLPYGGMPLLSLRGLTEMMAVEHAAEPERGHRAIQAVMTRYGVWPHLGPLPRGCLPADMPPQIQRRVEQVRERSIRAAQEKMQANQTRLAIEAQGRQNALDLLDPPWVRRVYY
;
A
#
# COMPACT_ATOMS: atom_id res chain seq x y z
N MET A 1 -33.25 38.62 -24.76
CA MET A 1 -33.17 37.79 -25.98
C MET A 1 -31.74 37.32 -26.07
N ASP A 2 -31.49 36.02 -26.12
CA ASP A 2 -30.31 35.41 -26.75
C ASP A 2 -30.47 33.88 -26.76
N ASN A 3 -30.80 33.34 -27.93
CA ASN A 3 -30.87 31.89 -28.19
C ASN A 3 -29.48 31.42 -28.67
N PRO A 4 -29.03 30.20 -28.30
CA PRO A 4 -27.77 29.66 -28.81
C PRO A 4 -27.86 29.32 -30.32
N PRO A 5 -26.73 29.38 -31.05
CA PRO A 5 -26.71 29.20 -32.50
C PRO A 5 -26.99 27.74 -32.93
N PRO A 6 -27.50 27.52 -34.16
CA PRO A 6 -27.84 26.20 -34.67
C PRO A 6 -26.61 25.33 -34.96
N ILE A 7 -26.75 24.03 -34.69
CA ILE A 7 -25.74 22.99 -34.95
C ILE A 7 -25.63 22.76 -36.48
N PRO A 8 -24.42 22.65 -37.05
CA PRO A 8 -24.24 22.38 -38.48
C PRO A 8 -24.62 20.93 -38.88
N PRO A 9 -25.04 20.71 -40.14
CA PRO A 9 -25.44 19.38 -40.62
C PRO A 9 -24.26 18.41 -40.72
N ARG A 10 -24.52 17.13 -40.41
CA ARG A 10 -23.53 16.04 -40.40
C ARG A 10 -23.12 15.62 -41.82
N PRO A 11 -21.85 15.26 -42.08
CA PRO A 11 -21.41 14.76 -43.39
C PRO A 11 -21.98 13.36 -43.70
N PRO A 12 -22.30 13.04 -44.97
CA PRO A 12 -22.77 11.72 -45.36
C PRO A 12 -21.65 10.68 -45.29
N GLY A 13 -21.89 9.52 -44.65
CA GLY A 13 -20.97 8.37 -44.67
C GLY A 13 -20.69 7.65 -43.34
N TYR A 14 -21.19 8.15 -42.20
CA TYR A 14 -21.07 7.45 -40.91
C TYR A 14 -22.37 6.73 -40.54
N GLU A 15 -22.57 5.54 -41.09
CA GLU A 15 -23.58 4.60 -40.58
C GLU A 15 -22.95 3.70 -39.49
N LEU A 16 -23.40 3.87 -38.26
CA LEU A 16 -23.12 2.93 -37.17
C LEU A 16 -23.90 1.63 -37.47
N ARG A 17 -23.18 0.60 -37.92
CA ARG A 17 -23.69 -0.77 -38.07
C ARG A 17 -24.23 -1.28 -36.73
N THR A 18 -25.54 -1.49 -36.66
CA THR A 18 -26.22 -2.22 -35.59
C THR A 18 -25.94 -3.73 -35.70
N PRO A 19 -25.53 -4.43 -34.63
CA PRO A 19 -25.63 -5.88 -34.59
C PRO A 19 -27.08 -6.32 -34.42
N ALA A 20 -27.43 -7.40 -35.12
CA ALA A 20 -28.77 -7.95 -35.28
C ALA A 20 -29.40 -8.47 -33.97
N ASN A 21 -30.69 -8.16 -33.79
CA ASN A 21 -31.57 -8.66 -32.73
C ASN A 21 -32.04 -10.10 -33.04
N PRO A 22 -31.84 -11.10 -32.17
CA PRO A 22 -32.54 -12.37 -32.29
C PRO A 22 -33.99 -12.30 -31.76
N ARG A 23 -34.87 -13.07 -32.40
CA ARG A 23 -36.34 -13.06 -32.27
C ARG A 23 -36.84 -13.53 -30.90
N LEU A 24 -37.84 -12.82 -30.35
CA LEU A 24 -38.57 -13.18 -29.13
C LEU A 24 -39.56 -14.35 -29.38
N PRO A 25 -39.79 -15.25 -28.39
CA PRO A 25 -40.84 -16.27 -28.45
C PRO A 25 -42.26 -15.71 -28.18
N PRO A 26 -43.33 -16.46 -28.52
CA PRO A 26 -44.70 -15.96 -28.52
C PRO A 26 -45.31 -15.81 -27.11
N ARG A 27 -46.21 -14.84 -27.01
CA ARG A 27 -46.96 -14.38 -25.84
C ARG A 27 -48.07 -15.38 -25.46
N LEU A 28 -48.07 -15.89 -24.22
CA LEU A 28 -49.20 -16.59 -23.60
C LEU A 28 -50.03 -15.62 -22.74
N SER A 29 -51.35 -15.77 -22.82
CA SER A 29 -52.39 -14.90 -22.25
C SER A 29 -52.40 -14.85 -20.70
N PRO A 30 -53.05 -13.84 -20.08
CA PRO A 30 -52.98 -13.59 -18.64
C PRO A 30 -54.13 -14.26 -17.87
N GLN A 31 -53.83 -14.95 -16.76
CA GLN A 31 -54.80 -15.13 -15.66
C GLN A 31 -54.14 -15.47 -14.31
N GLN A 32 -54.54 -14.66 -13.32
CA GLN A 32 -54.75 -14.95 -11.88
C GLN A 32 -53.56 -14.97 -10.88
N GLN A 33 -53.51 -13.86 -10.14
CA GLN A 33 -53.65 -13.76 -8.68
C GLN A 33 -52.56 -14.33 -7.75
N GLY A 34 -51.81 -13.40 -7.15
CA GLY A 34 -51.79 -13.24 -5.69
C GLY A 34 -50.57 -13.75 -4.92
N ARG A 35 -49.62 -12.85 -4.61
CA ARG A 35 -49.02 -12.64 -3.26
C ARG A 35 -48.02 -11.46 -3.28
N PRO A 36 -47.90 -10.68 -2.18
CA PRO A 36 -47.21 -9.39 -2.18
C PRO A 36 -45.69 -9.53 -2.25
N GLN A 37 -45.07 -8.69 -3.10
CA GLN A 37 -43.64 -8.50 -3.24
C GLN A 37 -43.03 -7.96 -1.94
N GLN A 38 -42.14 -8.74 -1.35
CA GLN A 38 -41.19 -8.26 -0.35
C GLN A 38 -40.13 -7.40 -1.07
N ASN A 39 -39.92 -6.18 -0.56
CA ASN A 39 -38.92 -5.20 -1.01
C ASN A 39 -37.58 -5.86 -1.39
N GLN A 40 -37.29 -5.94 -2.70
CA GLN A 40 -35.94 -6.26 -3.17
C GLN A 40 -35.12 -4.98 -3.16
N GLN A 41 -34.26 -4.85 -2.16
CA GLN A 41 -33.10 -3.95 -2.23
C GLN A 41 -32.19 -4.43 -3.39
N PRO A 42 -31.53 -3.51 -4.12
CA PRO A 42 -30.63 -3.88 -5.21
C PRO A 42 -29.46 -4.74 -4.69
N PRO A 43 -28.93 -5.66 -5.52
CA PRO A 43 -27.90 -6.59 -5.09
C PRO A 43 -26.63 -5.85 -4.67
N ARG A 44 -26.34 -5.90 -3.37
CA ARG A 44 -25.04 -5.57 -2.79
C ARG A 44 -24.01 -6.44 -3.53
N ASN A 45 -22.96 -5.85 -4.11
CA ASN A 45 -21.84 -6.57 -4.69
C ASN A 45 -21.35 -7.68 -3.73
N GLN A 46 -21.78 -8.92 -3.98
CA GLN A 46 -21.34 -10.06 -3.20
C GLN A 46 -19.92 -10.36 -3.68
N ARG A 47 -18.92 -9.94 -2.89
CA ARG A 47 -17.57 -10.54 -3.01
C ARG A 47 -17.76 -12.06 -2.94
N PRO A 48 -17.12 -12.86 -3.82
CA PRO A 48 -17.20 -14.30 -3.72
C PRO A 48 -16.80 -14.68 -2.29
N ALA A 49 -17.64 -15.48 -1.63
CA ALA A 49 -17.35 -15.98 -0.29
C ALA A 49 -16.02 -16.73 -0.37
N GLN A 50 -14.97 -16.15 0.18
CA GLN A 50 -13.69 -16.85 0.33
C GLN A 50 -13.98 -18.08 1.17
N ALA A 51 -13.69 -19.26 0.62
CA ALA A 51 -13.88 -20.51 1.31
C ALA A 51 -13.10 -20.45 2.63
N GLN A 52 -13.82 -20.49 3.76
CA GLN A 52 -13.17 -20.50 5.05
C GLN A 52 -12.57 -21.89 5.30
N PRO A 53 -11.37 -21.98 5.90
CA PRO A 53 -10.78 -23.26 6.26
C PRO A 53 -11.65 -24.01 7.28
N SER A 54 -11.68 -25.34 7.15
CA SER A 54 -12.38 -26.24 8.08
C SER A 54 -11.51 -26.72 9.24
N GLN A 55 -10.19 -26.67 9.08
CA GLN A 55 -9.21 -27.05 10.10
C GLN A 55 -7.90 -26.28 9.92
N TRP A 56 -7.09 -26.25 10.97
CA TRP A 56 -5.74 -25.69 10.92
C TRP A 56 -4.78 -26.55 10.09
N SER A 57 -3.92 -25.88 9.33
CA SER A 57 -2.73 -26.46 8.72
C SER A 57 -1.56 -25.46 8.85
N THR A 58 -0.37 -25.87 8.41
CA THR A 58 0.82 -25.02 8.48
C THR A 58 0.60 -23.72 7.71
N LEU A 59 0.90 -22.58 8.33
CA LEU A 59 0.85 -21.26 7.69
C LEU A 59 2.09 -21.01 6.83
N TYR A 60 3.19 -21.71 7.09
CA TYR A 60 4.47 -21.55 6.41
C TYR A 60 4.99 -22.87 5.87
N TYR A 61 5.66 -22.81 4.71
CA TYR A 61 6.52 -23.87 4.24
C TYR A 61 7.83 -23.90 5.06
N PRO A 62 8.63 -24.98 5.00
CA PRO A 62 9.88 -25.09 5.75
C PRO A 62 10.92 -24.01 5.43
N ASP A 63 10.82 -23.35 4.28
CA ASP A 63 11.67 -22.23 3.87
C ASP A 63 11.17 -20.86 4.41
N GLY A 64 10.07 -20.85 5.15
CA GLY A 64 9.45 -19.62 5.67
C GLY A 64 8.59 -18.87 4.66
N SER A 65 8.35 -19.41 3.46
CA SER A 65 7.38 -18.83 2.54
C SER A 65 5.94 -19.08 3.03
N PRO A 66 5.00 -18.13 2.82
CA PRO A 66 3.62 -18.30 3.25
C PRO A 66 2.92 -19.37 2.41
N THR A 67 2.02 -20.11 3.06
CA THR A 67 1.12 -21.07 2.39
C THR A 67 -0.17 -20.38 1.92
N PRO A 68 -0.97 -21.03 1.05
CA PRO A 68 -2.28 -20.51 0.68
C PRO A 68 -3.23 -20.28 1.87
N LEU A 69 -3.04 -20.97 3.00
CA LEU A 69 -3.82 -20.73 4.20
C LEU A 69 -3.45 -19.38 4.84
N PHE A 70 -2.17 -19.02 4.83
CA PHE A 70 -1.73 -17.70 5.28
C PHE A 70 -2.27 -16.59 4.38
N ASP A 71 -2.25 -16.79 3.05
CA ASP A 71 -2.86 -15.84 2.11
C ASP A 71 -4.35 -15.63 2.38
N GLN A 72 -5.08 -16.72 2.64
CA GLN A 72 -6.50 -16.66 3.01
C GLN A 72 -6.72 -15.95 4.34
N LEU A 73 -5.84 -16.14 5.31
CA LEU A 73 -5.90 -15.47 6.61
C LEU A 73 -5.74 -13.96 6.43
N MET A 74 -4.71 -13.54 5.69
CA MET A 74 -4.47 -12.12 5.42
C MET A 74 -5.61 -11.52 4.59
N ALA A 75 -6.16 -12.25 3.63
CA ALA A 75 -7.31 -11.82 2.85
C ALA A 75 -8.60 -11.70 3.69
N ALA A 76 -8.75 -12.51 4.75
CA ALA A 76 -9.86 -12.39 5.70
C ALA A 76 -9.67 -11.19 6.65
N ILE A 77 -8.43 -10.84 7.01
CA ILE A 77 -8.09 -9.69 7.87
C ILE A 77 -8.23 -8.37 7.10
N PHE A 78 -7.78 -8.32 5.85
CA PHE A 78 -7.64 -7.08 5.09
C PHE A 78 -8.91 -6.22 4.98
N PRO A 79 -10.13 -6.76 4.79
CA PRO A 79 -11.36 -5.96 4.79
C PRO A 79 -11.62 -5.19 6.09
N HIS A 80 -11.05 -5.62 7.23
CA HIS A 80 -11.12 -4.88 8.49
C HIS A 80 -10.17 -3.69 8.51
N LEU A 81 -9.11 -3.73 7.72
CA LEU A 81 -8.12 -2.65 7.56
C LEU A 81 -8.54 -1.67 6.46
N ASP A 82 -9.19 -2.16 5.41
CA ASP A 82 -9.74 -1.37 4.30
C ASP A 82 -11.27 -1.52 4.23
N PRO A 83 -12.02 -0.91 5.18
CA PRO A 83 -13.47 -1.04 5.23
C PRO A 83 -14.16 -0.42 4.02
N GLN A 84 -13.50 0.52 3.34
CA GLN A 84 -14.01 1.17 2.13
C GLN A 84 -13.77 0.34 0.86
N GLY A 85 -12.97 -0.74 0.94
CA GLY A 85 -12.69 -1.62 -0.20
C GLY A 85 -11.92 -0.92 -1.32
N THR A 86 -11.02 -0.01 -0.96
CA THR A 86 -10.15 0.70 -1.91
C THR A 86 -9.08 -0.19 -2.55
N GLY A 87 -8.78 -1.34 -1.92
CA GLY A 87 -7.72 -2.26 -2.29
C GLY A 87 -6.37 -1.93 -1.65
N TYR A 88 -6.28 -0.85 -0.86
CA TYR A 88 -5.05 -0.41 -0.23
C TYR A 88 -5.28 0.09 1.20
N ILE A 89 -4.28 -0.07 2.06
CA ILE A 89 -4.26 0.50 3.41
C ILE A 89 -3.29 1.66 3.49
N ARG A 90 -3.64 2.67 4.28
CA ARG A 90 -2.79 3.84 4.53
C ARG A 90 -1.77 3.55 5.63
N PRO A 91 -0.67 4.33 5.70
CA PRO A 91 0.33 4.17 6.76
C PRO A 91 -0.25 4.22 8.19
N GLU A 92 -1.25 5.07 8.44
CA GLU A 92 -1.89 5.16 9.76
C GLU A 92 -2.61 3.86 10.14
N VAL A 93 -3.31 3.26 9.18
CA VAL A 93 -4.03 2.00 9.39
C VAL A 93 -3.03 0.88 9.64
N LEU A 94 -1.94 0.85 8.87
CA LEU A 94 -0.85 -0.10 9.07
C LEU A 94 -0.24 0.06 10.48
N SER A 95 0.09 1.27 10.92
CA SER A 95 0.67 1.54 12.25
C SER A 95 -0.24 1.04 13.39
N ILE A 96 -1.55 1.27 13.29
CA ILE A 96 -2.53 0.74 14.25
C ILE A 96 -2.54 -0.80 14.24
N PHE A 97 -2.48 -1.40 13.05
CA PHE A 97 -2.42 -2.85 12.89
C PHE A 97 -1.12 -3.45 13.45
N LEU A 98 0.02 -2.79 13.27
CA LEU A 98 1.31 -3.23 13.83
C LEU A 98 1.30 -3.23 15.36
N THR A 99 0.65 -2.23 15.98
CA THR A 99 0.44 -2.20 17.43
C THR A 99 -0.32 -3.45 17.92
N LEU A 100 -1.35 -3.89 17.17
CA LEU A 100 -2.09 -5.12 17.46
C LEU A 100 -1.23 -6.38 17.25
N ASN A 101 -0.26 -6.33 16.33
CA ASN A 101 0.73 -7.38 16.11
C ASN A 101 1.89 -7.35 17.12
N GLN A 102 1.78 -6.58 18.21
CA GLN A 102 2.78 -6.50 19.28
C GLN A 102 4.14 -5.91 18.86
N PHE A 103 4.16 -5.12 17.78
CA PHE A 103 5.34 -4.31 17.44
C PHE A 103 5.56 -3.25 18.51
N GLN A 104 6.82 -3.07 18.90
CA GLN A 104 7.20 -1.96 19.76
C GLN A 104 7.11 -0.63 19.00
N PRO A 105 6.92 0.51 19.70
CA PRO A 105 6.80 1.81 19.05
C PRO A 105 8.02 2.21 18.19
N ASP A 106 9.21 1.71 18.52
CA ASP A 106 10.45 1.93 17.78
C ASP A 106 10.63 0.96 16.59
N GLU A 107 9.92 -0.16 16.58
CA GLU A 107 9.85 -1.09 15.43
C GLU A 107 8.85 -0.62 14.37
N ASP A 108 7.83 0.16 14.75
CA ASP A 108 6.91 0.81 13.81
C ASP A 108 7.63 1.94 13.08
N LEU A 109 8.14 1.62 11.88
CA LEU A 109 8.94 2.54 11.08
C LEU A 109 8.21 3.86 10.76
N TRP A 110 6.90 3.81 10.52
CA TRP A 110 6.15 5.03 10.23
C TRP A 110 6.00 5.87 11.49
N LYS A 111 5.55 5.27 12.59
CA LYS A 111 5.29 5.98 13.84
C LYS A 111 6.56 6.52 14.50
N SER A 112 7.66 5.78 14.45
CA SER A 112 8.97 6.19 14.98
C SER A 112 9.60 7.37 14.22
N ASN A 113 9.15 7.62 12.98
CA ASN A 113 9.65 8.69 12.11
C ASN A 113 8.71 9.89 11.99
N LEU A 114 7.71 10.01 12.86
CA LEU A 114 6.87 11.22 12.97
C LEU A 114 7.66 12.39 13.60
N LYS A 115 8.67 12.89 12.88
CA LYS A 115 9.59 13.95 13.29
C LYS A 115 9.56 15.08 12.27
N GLY A 116 8.63 16.01 12.40
CA GLY A 116 8.49 17.14 11.48
C GLY A 116 9.68 18.10 11.51
N ASN A 117 9.78 18.95 10.49
CA ASN A 117 10.70 20.09 10.48
C ASN A 117 10.02 21.33 9.87
N ILE A 118 10.77 22.43 9.72
CA ILE A 118 10.22 23.70 9.21
C ILE A 118 9.68 23.57 7.78
N MET A 119 10.22 22.65 6.97
CA MET A 119 9.85 22.48 5.57
C MET A 119 8.82 21.37 5.32
N PHE A 120 8.80 20.32 6.14
CA PHE A 120 8.01 19.11 5.90
C PHE A 120 7.25 18.69 7.15
N THR A 121 6.05 18.14 6.97
CA THR A 121 5.27 17.64 8.11
C THR A 121 5.88 16.36 8.68
N PRO A 122 5.55 16.01 9.93
CA PRO A 122 5.93 14.70 10.49
C PRO A 122 5.51 13.54 9.60
N GLU A 123 4.32 13.61 8.99
CA GLU A 123 3.79 12.59 8.09
C GLU A 123 4.57 12.50 6.77
N ASP A 124 5.01 13.62 6.20
CA ASP A 124 5.79 13.60 4.95
C ASP A 124 7.11 12.84 5.14
N ILE A 125 7.73 12.95 6.33
CA ILE A 125 8.97 12.25 6.69
C ILE A 125 8.68 10.78 7.00
N ALA A 126 7.68 10.49 7.83
CA ALA A 126 7.28 9.12 8.15
C ALA A 126 6.86 8.32 6.91
N ASP A 127 6.11 8.94 5.99
CA ASP A 127 5.70 8.34 4.73
C ASP A 127 6.90 8.00 3.84
N ALA A 128 7.90 8.89 3.77
CA ALA A 128 9.10 8.67 2.98
C ALA A 128 9.97 7.53 3.51
N GLU A 129 10.08 7.40 4.84
CA GLU A 129 10.79 6.28 5.47
C GLU A 129 10.05 4.96 5.25
N LEU A 130 8.73 4.94 5.45
CA LEU A 130 7.92 3.74 5.17
C LEU A 130 8.01 3.34 3.69
N LYS A 131 7.96 4.31 2.78
CA LYS A 131 8.11 4.07 1.34
C LYS A 131 9.47 3.45 1.02
N ALA A 132 10.55 3.99 1.60
CA ALA A 132 11.88 3.45 1.40
C ALA A 132 11.99 1.98 1.86
N ALA A 133 11.34 1.61 2.97
CA ALA A 133 11.27 0.22 3.41
C ALA A 133 10.45 -0.67 2.46
N CYS A 134 9.29 -0.19 1.98
CA CYS A 134 8.51 -0.92 0.98
C CYS A 134 9.31 -1.16 -0.31
N GLU A 135 10.11 -0.19 -0.74
CA GLU A 135 11.00 -0.30 -1.91
C GLU A 135 12.18 -1.25 -1.67
N ALA A 136 12.73 -1.28 -0.44
CA ALA A 136 13.84 -2.16 -0.07
C ALA A 136 13.41 -3.64 0.04
N TRP A 137 12.20 -3.88 0.54
CA TRP A 137 11.57 -5.20 0.72
C TRP A 137 10.71 -5.69 -0.47
N PRO A 138 10.88 -5.05 -1.64
CA PRO A 138 9.86 -4.89 -2.69
C PRO A 138 8.42 -5.33 -2.34
N PHE A 139 7.84 -4.76 -1.28
CA PHE A 139 6.44 -5.03 -0.95
C PHE A 139 5.51 -4.34 -1.95
N ASP A 140 4.45 -5.01 -2.38
CA ASP A 140 3.50 -4.42 -3.33
C ASP A 140 2.76 -3.20 -2.73
N HIS A 141 3.00 -2.02 -3.32
CA HIS A 141 2.47 -0.75 -2.84
C HIS A 141 2.23 0.25 -3.98
N LYS A 142 1.33 1.20 -3.74
CA LYS A 142 1.08 2.35 -4.62
C LYS A 142 1.53 3.63 -3.91
N VAL A 143 2.35 4.44 -4.58
CA VAL A 143 2.75 5.74 -4.04
C VAL A 143 1.76 6.82 -4.47
N VAL A 144 1.31 7.65 -3.53
CA VAL A 144 0.46 8.82 -3.79
C VAL A 144 1.00 10.06 -3.09
N VAL A 145 0.56 11.24 -3.54
CA VAL A 145 0.86 12.49 -2.86
C VAL A 145 -0.15 12.71 -1.75
N ARG A 146 0.31 12.86 -0.50
CA ARG A 146 -0.56 13.15 0.66
C ARG A 146 -1.20 14.53 0.54
N ASN A 147 -0.38 15.55 0.30
CA ASN A 147 -0.78 16.95 0.28
C ASN A 147 -0.44 17.59 -1.08
N PRO A 148 -1.34 17.52 -2.08
CA PRO A 148 -1.04 18.00 -3.44
C PRO A 148 -0.81 19.53 -3.53
N GLY A 149 -1.17 20.28 -2.49
CA GLY A 149 -0.95 21.73 -2.40
C GLY A 149 0.36 22.15 -1.71
N ARG A 150 1.21 21.21 -1.28
CA ARG A 150 2.51 21.50 -0.65
C ARG A 150 3.66 20.97 -1.49
N THR A 151 4.83 21.59 -1.34
CA THR A 151 6.06 21.08 -1.94
C THR A 151 6.34 19.68 -1.41
N PRO A 152 6.35 18.65 -2.28
CA PRO A 152 6.60 17.29 -1.82
C PRO A 152 8.05 17.14 -1.36
N LEU A 153 8.27 16.29 -0.37
CA LEU A 153 9.61 15.86 -0.01
C LEU A 153 10.27 15.19 -1.23
N PRO A 154 11.51 15.56 -1.61
CA PRO A 154 12.24 14.88 -2.68
C PRO A 154 12.33 13.38 -2.40
N TYR A 155 11.95 12.54 -3.38
CA TYR A 155 11.86 11.08 -3.25
C TYR A 155 10.85 10.56 -2.22
N GLY A 156 10.06 11.45 -1.60
CA GLY A 156 9.00 11.11 -0.68
C GLY A 156 7.72 10.67 -1.39
N GLY A 157 6.66 10.52 -0.61
CA GLY A 157 5.35 10.07 -1.08
C GLY A 157 4.75 9.08 -0.10
N MET A 158 3.42 9.07 -0.03
CA MET A 158 2.67 8.19 0.88
C MET A 158 2.54 6.81 0.24
N PRO A 159 3.13 5.76 0.83
CA PRO A 159 2.94 4.40 0.36
C PRO A 159 1.58 3.89 0.83
N LEU A 160 0.75 3.46 -0.11
CA LEU A 160 -0.48 2.72 0.15
C LEU A 160 -0.20 1.24 -0.07
N LEU A 161 -0.29 0.43 0.98
CA LEU A 161 0.07 -0.98 0.95
C LEU A 161 -1.12 -1.81 0.44
N SER A 162 -0.91 -2.68 -0.54
CA SER A 162 -1.97 -3.56 -1.03
C SER A 162 -2.17 -4.76 -0.10
N LEU A 163 -3.20 -5.59 -0.36
CA LEU A 163 -3.33 -6.89 0.30
C LEU A 163 -2.08 -7.76 0.10
N ARG A 164 -1.53 -7.75 -1.12
CA ARG A 164 -0.34 -8.52 -1.45
C ARG A 164 0.86 -8.02 -0.65
N GLY A 165 1.10 -6.70 -0.64
CA GLY A 165 2.20 -6.10 0.11
C GLY A 165 2.08 -6.34 1.61
N LEU A 166 0.87 -6.24 2.17
CA LEU A 166 0.62 -6.58 3.57
C LEU A 166 0.92 -8.06 3.86
N THR A 167 0.50 -8.96 2.97
CA THR A 167 0.74 -10.39 3.12
C THR A 167 2.23 -10.71 3.07
N GLU A 168 2.96 -10.14 2.10
CA GLU A 168 4.41 -10.32 1.96
C GLU A 168 5.17 -9.79 3.19
N MET A 169 4.77 -8.62 3.69
CA MET A 169 5.37 -8.03 4.90
C MET A 169 5.11 -8.90 6.13
N MET A 170 3.85 -9.23 6.42
CA MET A 170 3.53 -10.02 7.61
C MET A 170 4.09 -11.43 7.56
N ALA A 171 4.17 -12.04 6.38
CA ALA A 171 4.81 -13.35 6.21
C ALA A 171 6.27 -13.34 6.65
N VAL A 172 7.03 -12.31 6.25
CA VAL A 172 8.43 -12.17 6.66
C VAL A 172 8.52 -11.92 8.16
N GLU A 173 7.74 -10.97 8.69
CA GLU A 173 7.80 -10.57 10.10
C GLU A 173 7.46 -11.71 11.06
N HIS A 174 6.41 -12.47 10.76
CA HIS A 174 6.00 -13.60 11.59
C HIS A 174 6.94 -14.81 11.44
N ALA A 175 7.53 -15.04 10.27
CA ALA A 175 8.51 -16.10 10.09
C ALA A 175 9.88 -15.74 10.69
N ALA A 176 10.21 -14.44 10.77
CA ALA A 176 11.41 -13.95 11.43
C ALA A 176 11.35 -14.16 12.95
N GLU A 177 10.18 -13.94 13.57
CA GLU A 177 9.97 -14.13 15.01
C GLU A 177 8.74 -15.00 15.29
N PRO A 178 8.83 -16.34 15.14
CA PRO A 178 7.66 -17.22 15.17
C PRO A 178 6.84 -17.18 16.47
N GLU A 179 7.48 -17.02 17.62
CA GLU A 179 6.77 -16.90 18.90
C GLU A 179 5.97 -15.58 19.00
N ARG A 180 6.55 -14.47 18.53
CA ARG A 180 5.84 -13.19 18.47
C ARG A 180 4.73 -13.27 17.43
N GLY A 181 5.02 -13.81 16.25
CA GLY A 181 4.06 -14.02 15.17
C GLY A 181 2.84 -14.85 15.60
N HIS A 182 3.06 -15.92 16.37
CA HIS A 182 1.97 -16.75 16.89
C HIS A 182 1.02 -15.94 17.79
N ARG A 183 1.57 -15.20 18.76
CA ARG A 183 0.77 -14.34 19.66
C ARG A 183 0.08 -13.20 18.90
N ALA A 184 0.78 -12.60 17.95
CA ALA A 184 0.28 -11.51 17.11
C ALA A 184 -0.92 -11.96 16.26
N ILE A 185 -0.79 -13.06 15.52
CA ILE A 185 -1.88 -13.63 14.71
C ILE A 185 -3.07 -13.97 15.60
N GLN A 186 -2.85 -14.63 16.75
CA GLN A 186 -3.92 -14.98 17.69
C GLN A 186 -4.69 -13.73 18.17
N ALA A 187 -3.97 -12.66 18.51
CA ALA A 187 -4.56 -11.39 18.94
C ALA A 187 -5.37 -10.72 17.81
N VAL A 188 -4.82 -10.68 16.60
CA VAL A 188 -5.48 -10.14 15.40
C VAL A 188 -6.76 -10.91 15.08
N MET A 189 -6.70 -12.23 15.05
CA MET A 189 -7.85 -13.09 14.77
C MET A 189 -8.96 -12.90 15.80
N THR A 190 -8.59 -12.82 17.08
CA THR A 190 -9.55 -12.60 18.17
C THR A 190 -10.17 -11.21 18.07
N ARG A 191 -9.38 -10.17 17.78
CA ARG A 191 -9.84 -8.79 17.68
C ARG A 191 -10.84 -8.58 16.54
N TYR A 192 -10.60 -9.22 15.40
CA TYR A 192 -11.43 -9.07 14.21
C TYR A 192 -12.48 -10.18 14.03
N GLY A 193 -12.46 -11.22 14.88
CA GLY A 193 -13.38 -12.35 14.77
C GLY A 193 -13.14 -13.19 13.51
N VAL A 194 -11.87 -13.35 13.12
CA VAL A 194 -11.49 -14.16 11.94
C VAL A 194 -11.47 -15.63 12.33
N TRP A 195 -12.25 -16.44 11.61
CA TRP A 195 -12.36 -17.91 11.76
C TRP A 195 -12.54 -18.40 13.21
N PRO A 196 -13.55 -17.90 13.95
CA PRO A 196 -13.76 -18.28 15.35
C PRO A 196 -14.05 -19.77 15.52
N HIS A 197 -14.59 -20.43 14.49
CA HIS A 197 -14.93 -21.86 14.48
C HIS A 197 -13.70 -22.78 14.50
N LEU A 198 -12.52 -22.29 14.10
CA LEU A 198 -11.28 -23.07 14.16
C LEU A 198 -10.67 -23.14 15.56
N GLY A 199 -11.15 -22.33 16.50
CA GLY A 199 -10.55 -22.20 17.82
C GLY A 199 -9.17 -21.54 17.79
N PRO A 200 -8.37 -21.68 18.86
CA PRO A 200 -7.04 -21.08 18.97
C PRO A 200 -6.07 -21.60 17.91
N LEU A 201 -5.18 -20.73 17.42
CA LEU A 201 -4.12 -21.09 16.49
C LEU A 201 -3.12 -22.06 17.15
N PRO A 202 -2.93 -23.28 16.63
CA PRO A 202 -1.92 -24.20 17.14
C PRO A 202 -0.51 -23.65 16.88
N ARG A 203 0.39 -23.77 17.87
CA ARG A 203 1.78 -23.32 17.73
C ARG A 203 2.51 -23.96 16.56
N GLY A 204 2.19 -25.21 16.24
CA GLY A 204 2.75 -25.95 15.10
C GLY A 204 2.36 -25.39 13.72
N CYS A 205 1.50 -24.38 13.64
CA CYS A 205 1.19 -23.71 12.37
C CYS A 205 2.30 -22.75 11.93
N LEU A 206 3.18 -22.32 12.84
CA LEU A 206 4.34 -21.47 12.54
C LEU A 206 5.65 -22.29 12.66
N PRO A 207 6.75 -21.84 12.02
CA PRO A 207 8.07 -22.44 12.19
C PRO A 207 8.50 -22.49 13.66
N ALA A 208 9.32 -23.48 14.04
CA ALA A 208 9.87 -23.53 15.40
C ALA A 208 10.80 -22.33 15.64
N ASP A 209 11.74 -22.13 14.72
CA ASP A 209 12.73 -21.06 14.71
C ASP A 209 12.71 -20.30 13.38
N MET A 210 13.44 -19.19 13.30
CA MET A 210 13.59 -18.41 12.06
C MET A 210 14.19 -19.30 10.94
N PRO A 211 13.49 -19.48 9.81
CA PRO A 211 14.02 -20.26 8.69
C PRO A 211 15.28 -19.61 8.07
N PRO A 212 16.30 -20.38 7.65
CA PRO A 212 17.55 -19.84 7.09
C PRO A 212 17.34 -18.95 5.87
N GLN A 213 16.32 -19.22 5.06
CA GLN A 213 15.99 -18.44 3.88
C GLN A 213 15.44 -17.06 4.26
N ILE A 214 14.65 -16.98 5.33
CA ILE A 214 14.17 -15.71 5.88
C ILE A 214 15.35 -14.90 6.43
N GLN A 215 16.25 -15.54 7.18
CA GLN A 215 17.47 -14.89 7.67
C GLN A 215 18.30 -14.28 6.53
N ARG A 216 18.51 -15.02 5.43
CA ARG A 216 19.22 -14.50 4.24
C ARG A 216 18.48 -13.32 3.61
N ARG A 217 17.16 -13.37 3.52
CA ARG A 217 16.36 -12.26 2.98
C ARG A 217 16.49 -11.00 3.83
N VAL A 218 16.45 -11.13 5.16
CA VAL A 218 16.67 -10.02 6.10
C VAL A 218 18.04 -9.40 5.88
N GLU A 219 19.10 -10.21 5.81
CA GLU A 219 20.46 -9.69 5.58
C GLU A 219 20.61 -9.00 4.22
N GLN A 220 20.07 -9.59 3.15
CA GLN A 220 20.09 -9.00 1.81
C GLN A 220 19.35 -7.66 1.74
N VAL A 221 18.24 -7.52 2.47
CA VAL A 221 17.53 -6.24 2.53
C VAL A 221 18.32 -5.23 3.34
N ARG A 222 18.91 -5.64 4.46
CA ARG A 222 19.78 -4.78 5.27
C ARG A 222 20.93 -4.20 4.45
N GLU A 223 21.63 -5.04 3.68
CA GLU A 223 22.70 -4.60 2.78
C GLU A 223 22.21 -3.62 1.72
N ARG A 224 21.04 -3.89 1.10
CA ARG A 224 20.43 -2.98 0.12
C ARG A 224 20.05 -1.64 0.73
N SER A 225 19.46 -1.63 1.91
CA SER A 225 19.09 -0.41 2.64
C SER A 225 20.31 0.43 3.00
N ILE A 226 21.40 -0.20 3.44
CA ILE A 226 22.68 0.49 3.72
C ILE A 226 23.23 1.14 2.45
N ARG A 227 23.26 0.39 1.33
CA ARG A 227 23.76 0.91 0.05
C ARG A 227 22.91 2.09 -0.45
N ALA A 228 21.59 1.95 -0.43
CA ALA A 228 20.68 3.01 -0.84
C ALA A 228 20.83 4.26 0.04
N ALA A 229 21.03 4.09 1.35
CA ALA A 229 21.30 5.21 2.25
C ALA A 229 22.62 5.92 1.92
N GLN A 230 23.68 5.16 1.62
CA GLN A 230 24.99 5.70 1.21
C GLN A 230 24.88 6.49 -0.10
N GLU A 231 24.20 5.94 -1.11
CA GLU A 231 23.97 6.61 -2.39
C GLU A 231 23.20 7.93 -2.21
N LYS A 232 22.14 7.94 -1.39
CA LYS A 232 21.38 9.16 -1.08
C LYS A 232 22.25 10.21 -0.37
N MET A 233 23.11 9.80 0.56
CA MET A 233 24.04 10.72 1.24
C MET A 233 25.04 11.33 0.26
N GLN A 234 25.64 10.52 -0.62
CA GLN A 234 26.59 10.99 -1.63
C GLN A 234 25.94 11.93 -2.65
N ALA A 235 24.73 11.62 -3.11
CA ALA A 235 23.96 12.48 -4.01
C ALA A 235 23.65 13.84 -3.38
N ASN A 236 23.25 13.85 -2.10
CA ASN A 236 23.01 15.09 -1.36
C ASN A 236 24.29 15.91 -1.17
N GLN A 237 25.41 15.27 -0.81
CA GLN A 237 26.71 15.96 -0.68
C GLN A 237 27.16 16.58 -2.01
N THR A 238 27.01 15.84 -3.11
CA THR A 238 27.36 16.32 -4.45
C THR A 238 26.48 17.50 -4.85
N ARG A 239 25.18 17.44 -4.58
CA ARG A 239 24.25 18.56 -4.86
C ARG A 239 24.66 19.82 -4.10
N LEU A 240 24.94 19.70 -2.80
CA LEU A 240 25.37 20.83 -1.97
C LEU A 240 26.71 21.42 -2.44
N ALA A 241 27.64 20.57 -2.90
CA ALA A 241 28.91 21.02 -3.46
C ALA A 241 28.72 21.83 -4.75
N ILE A 242 27.83 21.38 -5.65
CA ILE A 242 27.49 22.09 -6.89
C ILE A 242 26.81 23.43 -6.57
N GLU A 243 25.86 23.45 -5.63
CA GLU A 243 25.19 24.69 -5.19
C GLU A 243 26.17 25.69 -4.59
N ALA A 244 27.10 25.23 -3.75
CA ALA A 244 28.15 26.07 -3.16
C ALA A 244 29.11 26.64 -4.23
N GLN A 245 29.53 25.79 -5.17
CA GLN A 245 30.38 26.22 -6.29
C GLN A 245 29.65 27.23 -7.19
N GLY A 246 28.38 27.01 -7.50
CA GLY A 246 27.55 27.93 -8.27
C GLY A 246 27.40 29.29 -7.57
N ARG A 247 27.20 29.29 -6.24
CA ARG A 247 27.16 30.51 -5.44
C ARG A 247 28.49 31.26 -5.46
N GLN A 248 29.61 30.55 -5.34
CA GLN A 248 30.93 31.17 -5.41
C GLN A 248 31.17 31.80 -6.79
N ASN A 249 30.89 31.06 -7.87
CA ASN A 249 31.02 31.57 -9.23
C ASN A 249 30.15 32.83 -9.47
N ALA A 250 28.93 32.86 -8.90
CA ALA A 250 28.05 34.03 -8.99
C ALA A 250 28.61 35.24 -8.23
N LEU A 251 29.21 35.03 -7.05
CA LEU A 251 29.88 36.10 -6.30
C LEU A 251 31.08 36.64 -7.07
N ASP A 252 31.87 35.76 -7.69
CA ASP A 252 33.05 36.16 -8.49
C ASP A 252 32.67 36.99 -9.73
N LEU A 253 31.47 36.79 -10.29
CA LEU A 253 30.95 37.63 -11.38
C LEU A 253 30.48 39.01 -10.91
N LEU A 254 30.04 39.13 -9.64
CA LEU A 254 29.55 40.39 -9.07
C LEU A 254 30.67 41.26 -8.47
N ASP A 255 31.75 40.66 -7.96
CA ASP A 255 32.98 41.34 -7.51
C ASP A 255 34.20 40.75 -8.23
N PRO A 256 34.43 41.12 -9.51
CA PRO A 256 35.48 40.51 -10.30
C PRO A 256 36.86 40.85 -9.72
N PRO A 257 37.77 39.87 -9.57
CA PRO A 257 39.06 40.07 -8.90
C PRO A 257 39.99 41.09 -9.61
N TRP A 258 39.69 41.45 -10.86
CA TRP A 258 40.37 42.52 -11.60
C TRP A 258 39.92 43.93 -11.25
N VAL A 259 38.76 44.13 -10.62
CA VAL A 259 38.28 45.46 -10.19
C VAL A 259 39.06 45.96 -8.97
N ARG A 260 39.55 45.07 -8.10
CA ARG A 260 40.36 45.45 -6.91
C ARG A 260 41.78 45.92 -7.20
N ARG A 261 42.30 45.75 -8.43
CA ARG A 261 43.69 46.11 -8.76
C ARG A 261 43.89 47.53 -9.30
N VAL A 262 42.83 48.34 -9.40
CA VAL A 262 42.89 49.68 -10.03
C VAL A 262 43.02 50.83 -9.02
N TYR A 263 43.07 50.54 -7.72
CA TYR A 263 43.22 51.55 -6.65
C TYR A 263 44.42 51.25 -5.75
N TYR A 264 45.64 51.32 -6.30
CA TYR A 264 46.88 51.51 -5.52
C TYR A 264 47.87 52.33 -6.35
#